data_AF-A0A0G0KBX7-F1
#
_entry.id   AF-A0A0G0KBX7-F1
#
_cell.length_a   1.000
_cell.length_b   1.000
_cell.length_c   1.000
_cell.angle_alpha   90.00
_cell.angle_beta   90.00
_cell.angle_gamma   90.00
#
_symmetry.space_group_name_H-M   'P 1'
#
loop_
_entity.id
_entity.type
_entity.pdbx_description
1 polymer ?
#
loop_
_entity_poly.entity_id
_entity_poly.type
_entity_poly.pdbx_seq_one_letter_code
_entity_poly.pdbx_strand_id
1 'polypeptide(L)' 'MKNNLKKILTEIEVVLSDTEEKEVKKLIKAILKAEKIITIGAGRVGMMARGFAMRLIQLPILLYRP' A
#
# COMPACT_ATOMS: atom_id res chain seq x y z
N MET A 1 -8.71 -21.35 -17.78
CA MET A 1 -7.86 -20.39 -17.02
C MET A 1 -8.01 -18.92 -17.44
N LYS A 2 -8.08 -18.55 -18.72
CA LYS A 2 -8.14 -17.13 -19.16
C LYS A 2 -9.33 -16.33 -18.59
N ASN A 3 -10.47 -16.97 -18.30
CA ASN A 3 -11.67 -16.28 -17.82
C ASN A 3 -11.55 -15.77 -16.36
N ASN A 4 -10.81 -16.48 -15.51
CA ASN A 4 -10.66 -16.10 -14.09
C ASN A 4 -9.71 -14.91 -13.93
N LEU A 5 -8.69 -14.83 -14.78
CA LEU A 5 -7.74 -13.72 -14.78
C LEU A 5 -8.45 -12.41 -15.17
N LYS A 6 -9.35 -12.46 -16.15
CA LYS A 6 -10.17 -11.31 -16.54
C LYS A 6 -11.10 -10.86 -15.39
N LYS A 7 -11.69 -11.81 -14.65
CA LYS A 7 -12.51 -11.49 -13.46
C LYS A 7 -11.69 -10.84 -12.35
N ILE A 8 -10.52 -11.38 -12.01
CA ILE A 8 -9.63 -10.81 -10.99
C ILE A 8 -9.23 -9.37 -11.35
N LEU A 9 -8.85 -9.12 -12.61
CA LEU A 9 -8.49 -7.77 -13.06
C LEU A 9 -9.68 -6.79 -12.95
N THR A 10 -10.87 -7.26 -13.31
CA THR A 10 -12.10 -6.44 -13.21
C THR A 10 -12.41 -6.09 -11.75
N GLU A 11 -12.28 -7.05 -10.82
CA GLU A 11 -12.47 -6.80 -9.38
C GLU A 11 -11.45 -5.80 -8.84
N ILE A 12 -10.18 -5.91 -9.25
CA ILE A 12 -9.14 -4.95 -8.87
C ILE A 12 -9.46 -3.55 -9.40
N GLU A 13 -9.89 -3.43 -10.67
CA GLU A 13 -10.24 -2.15 -11.30
C GLU A 13 -11.41 -1.47 -10.61
N VAL A 14 -12.45 -2.23 -10.22
CA VAL A 14 -13.59 -1.70 -9.46
C VAL A 14 -13.14 -1.17 -8.10
N VAL A 15 -12.33 -1.93 -7.36
CA VAL A 15 -11.83 -1.50 -6.03
C VAL A 15 -10.92 -0.28 -6.14
N LEU A 16 -10.07 -0.21 -7.17
CA LEU A 16 -9.22 0.96 -7.42
C LEU A 16 -10.03 2.20 -7.80
N SER A 17 -11.13 2.03 -8.54
CA SER A 17 -12.02 3.13 -8.95
C SER A 17 -12.82 3.69 -7.78
N ASP A 18 -13.18 2.85 -6.81
CA ASP A 18 -13.90 3.23 -5.58
C ASP A 18 -12.97 3.85 -4.51
N THR A 19 -11.65 3.73 -4.69
CA THR A 19 -10.68 4.27 -3.74
C THR A 19 -10.60 5.80 -3.87
N GLU A 20 -11.02 6.53 -2.84
CA GLU A 20 -10.97 8.00 -2.86
C GLU A 20 -9.51 8.52 -2.83
N GLU A 21 -9.12 9.27 -3.87
CA GLU A 21 -7.77 9.83 -4.00
C GLU A 21 -7.38 10.76 -2.83
N LYS A 22 -8.37 11.40 -2.19
CA LYS A 22 -8.14 12.24 -1.01
C LYS A 22 -7.63 11.44 0.19
N GLU A 23 -8.17 10.24 0.42
CA GLU A 23 -7.72 9.37 1.50
C GLU A 23 -6.30 8.85 1.24
N VAL A 24 -5.98 8.54 -0.02
CA VAL A 24 -4.61 8.19 -0.43
C VAL A 24 -3.65 9.35 -0.15
N LYS A 25 -4.02 10.59 -0.51
CA LYS A 25 -3.20 11.79 -0.22
C LYS A 25 -3.03 12.03 1.28
N LYS A 26 -4.05 11.76 2.10
CA LYS A 26 -3.95 11.83 3.57
C LYS A 26 -2.97 10.80 4.10
N LEU A 27 -3.03 9.55 3.61
CA LEU A 27 -2.11 8.49 4.00
C LEU A 27 -0.65 8.85 3.65
N ILE A 28 -0.40 9.36 2.44
CA ILE A 28 0.94 9.81 2.02
C ILE A 28 1.46 10.90 2.97
N LYS A 29 0.64 11.91 3.29
CA LYS A 29 1.03 12.97 4.24
C LYS A 29 1.31 12.44 5.64
N ALA A 30 0.54 11.44 6.11
CA ALA A 30 0.77 10.81 7.39
C ALA A 30 2.10 10.04 7.41
N ILE A 31 2.40 9.27 6.36
CA ILE A 31 3.66 8.53 6.19
C ILE A 31 4.86 9.49 6.18
N LEU A 32 4.77 10.60 5.46
CA LEU A 32 5.87 11.58 5.37
C LEU A 32 6.12 12.33 6.68
N LYS A 33 5.08 12.51 7.52
CA LYS A 33 5.21 13.19 8.82
C LYS A 33 5.62 12.24 9.94
N ALA A 34 5.26 10.96 9.84
CA ALA A 34 5.50 9.96 10.87
C ALA A 34 7.00 9.81 11.18
N GLU A 35 7.33 9.75 12.46
CA GLU A 35 8.69 9.42 12.94
C GLU A 35 8.94 7.92 12.85
N LYS A 36 7.89 7.11 13.04
CA LYS A 36 7.94 5.65 13.00
C LYS A 36 6.70 5.10 12.31
N ILE A 37 6.91 4.17 11.39
CA ILE A 37 5.85 3.48 10.66
C ILE A 37 5.86 2.01 11.08
N ILE A 38 4.70 1.51 11.52
CA ILE A 38 4.54 0.11 11.94
C ILE A 38 3.43 -0.51 11.08
N THR A 39 3.76 -1.62 10.42
CA THR A 39 2.80 -2.40 9.62
C THR A 39 2.47 -3.71 10.34
N ILE A 40 1.18 -4.02 10.48
CA ILE A 40 0.71 -5.27 11.09
C ILE A 40 -0.34 -5.94 10.18
N GLY A 41 -0.34 -7.27 10.16
CA GLY A 41 -1.32 -8.06 9.43
C GLY A 41 -1.12 -9.55 9.67
N ALA A 42 -2.19 -10.33 9.54
CA ALA A 42 -2.17 -11.79 9.71
C ALA A 42 -2.25 -12.51 8.35
N GLY A 43 -1.64 -13.70 8.26
CA GLY A 43 -1.68 -14.54 7.07
C GLY A 43 -1.16 -13.82 5.80
N ARG A 44 -1.93 -13.90 4.71
CA ARG A 44 -1.58 -13.27 3.42
C ARG A 44 -1.47 -11.75 3.49
N VAL A 45 -2.30 -11.12 4.34
CA VAL A 45 -2.23 -9.66 4.57
C VAL A 45 -0.92 -9.29 5.28
N GLY A 46 -0.45 -10.14 6.20
CA GLY A 46 0.85 -9.97 6.84
C GLY A 46 2.01 -10.04 5.84
N MET A 47 1.94 -10.92 4.84
CA MET A 47 2.95 -10.98 3.78
C MET A 47 2.97 -9.68 2.94
N MET A 48 1.79 -9.18 2.55
CA MET A 48 1.66 -7.90 1.83
C MET A 48 2.16 -6.72 2.68
N ALA A 49 1.81 -6.68 3.96
CA ALA A 49 2.23 -5.65 4.90
C ALA A 49 3.76 -5.61 5.08
N ARG A 50 4.41 -6.79 5.17
CA ARG A 50 5.88 -6.88 5.20
C ARG A 50 6.52 -6.39 3.90
N GLY A 51 5.97 -6.78 2.75
CA GLY A 51 6.42 -6.27 1.44
C GLY A 51 6.34 -4.75 1.34
N PHE A 52 5.22 -4.19 1.81
CA PHE A 52 5.02 -2.74 1.87
C PHE A 52 6.04 -2.05 2.79
N ALA A 53 6.26 -2.57 4.01
CA ALA A 53 7.26 -2.03 4.93
C ALA A 53 8.69 -2.06 4.35
N MET A 54 9.07 -3.17 3.69
CA MET A 54 10.37 -3.27 3.03
C MET A 54 10.52 -2.20 1.94
N ARG A 55 9.46 -1.95 1.15
CA ARG A 55 9.51 -0.92 0.11
C ARG A 55 9.62 0.48 0.70
N LEU A 56 8.93 0.75 1.82
CA LEU A 56 9.06 2.03 2.53
C LEU A 56 10.51 2.27 2.98
N ILE A 57 11.18 1.28 3.55
CA ILE A 57 12.59 1.39 3.96
C ILE A 57 13.52 1.68 2.78
N GLN A 58 13.26 1.08 1.62
CA GLN A 58 14.04 1.31 0.40
C GLN A 58 13.85 2.71 -0.20
N LEU A 59 12.82 3.46 0.19
CA LEU A 59 12.60 4.80 -0.34
C LEU A 59 13.56 5.78 0.33
N PRO A 60 14.36 6.54 -0.45
CA PRO A 60 15.30 7.52 0.11
C PRO A 60 14.61 8.62 0.93
N ILE A 61 13.31 8.82 0.72
CA ILE A 61 12.50 9.84 1.41
C ILE A 61 12.28 9.54 2.90
N LEU A 62 12.40 8.27 3.32
CA LEU A 62 12.33 7.87 4.73
C LEU A 62 13.70 7.76 5.38
N LEU A 63 14.77 7.70 4.58
CA LEU A 63 16.17 7.64 5.05
C LEU A 63 16.77 9.03 5.28
N TYR A 64 16.36 10.03 4.48
CA TYR A 64 16.90 11.40 4.54
C TYR A 64 15.88 12.34 5.19
N ARG A 65 15.72 12.21 6.51
CA ARG A 65 15.06 13.25 7.33
C ARG A 65 16.18 14.08 7.97
N PRO A 66 16.34 15.38 7.65
CA PRO A 66 17.29 16.25 8.33
C PRO A 66 16.92 16.46 9.80
#